data_AF-A0A497IJP5-F1
#
_entry.id   AF-A0A497IJP5-F1
#
_cell.length_a   1.000
_cell.length_b   1.000
_cell.length_c   1.000
_cell.angle_alpha   90.00
_cell.angle_beta   90.00
_cell.angle_gamma   90.00
#
_symmetry.space_group_name_H-M   'P 1'
#
loop_
_entity.id
_entity.type
_entity.pdbx_description
1 polymer ?
#
loop_
_entity_poly.entity_id
_entity_poly.type
_entity_poly.pdbx_seq_one_letter_code
_entity_poly.pdbx_strand_id
1 'polypeptide(L)'
;MKTDVEVDETARYGKAKALEAPETASKGVLQNVFRDRVFNGIYQGTTWQFHRYGIDCKLSGSVYAVSEIDGAIPLIHGPNGCAFHQRLTPRKMYAPIYNLPCTNLDENDVIYGGEEKLRKKIYEVYHRFHPSLIAVLPTCVSGLVGDDVQGIITEVEVPCDILYIPSEGFAHRSRESLDLLMRDYAESWKDPTRSPAYDLRGCGHEEVMFSLVDQLMEEQDIVENLVNIESFGRFTYGFESELQEIKHIFDGMGVRVNLTLPTCTVAEIKRAPAAELNIVTRNIRWAERMKENFGNDYLRKWFFYFGFDGVEKFYHDVASKLGLDGEAYAAVKKEKMQALGELERYQRMFARDDFAVSTQGFFFTPYLVSMYAQDLKLPIKHLCVDTQLLKGLNISDRTIEIMMKNMEEAFLNWDLGFEVVMNPTLDEMSEIAKNVDHVLSDRITPPLYEKGGEIGMIDISTTRYLLFRTGFSGIVEFGKYLASVLYRERTKRKPIIARFDYDTTYYPLLADPMCMASRGMWFTMWSMKSEKKEAQNGNRC
;
A
#
# COMPACT_ATOMS: atom_id res chain seq x y z
N MET A 1 14.71 -46.83 14.10
CA MET A 1 14.80 -46.52 12.66
C MET A 1 15.38 -45.12 12.58
N LYS A 2 16.72 -44.99 12.46
CA LYS A 2 17.39 -43.71 12.23
C LYS A 2 17.17 -43.37 10.76
N THR A 3 16.42 -42.32 10.48
CA THR A 3 16.25 -41.81 9.12
C THR A 3 17.38 -40.83 8.86
N ASP A 4 18.47 -41.36 8.31
CA ASP A 4 19.51 -40.55 7.67
C ASP A 4 18.91 -40.01 6.36
N VAL A 5 18.32 -38.82 6.45
CA VAL A 5 18.01 -38.01 5.27
C VAL A 5 19.22 -37.12 5.07
N GLU A 6 20.11 -37.51 4.16
CA GLU A 6 21.10 -36.59 3.60
C GLU A 6 20.33 -35.45 2.91
N VAL A 7 20.26 -34.31 3.59
CA VAL A 7 19.75 -33.08 3.02
C VAL A 7 20.88 -32.50 2.20
N ASP A 8 20.76 -32.55 0.88
CA ASP A 8 21.63 -31.81 -0.02
C ASP A 8 21.51 -30.31 0.30
N GLU A 9 22.49 -29.79 1.04
CA GLU A 9 22.53 -28.39 1.46
C GLU A 9 22.68 -27.45 0.27
N THR A 10 23.10 -27.92 -0.91
CA THR A 10 23.26 -27.09 -2.10
C THR A 10 21.96 -26.95 -2.91
N ALA A 11 21.04 -27.92 -2.82
CA ALA A 11 19.74 -27.87 -3.51
C ALA A 11 18.65 -27.09 -2.76
N ARG A 12 18.82 -26.83 -1.45
CA ARG A 12 17.84 -26.08 -0.63
C ARG A 12 17.85 -24.57 -0.86
N TYR A 13 18.91 -24.04 -1.47
CA TYR A 13 19.13 -22.61 -1.63
C TYR A 13 19.29 -22.31 -3.11
N GLY A 14 18.16 -22.16 -3.81
CA GLY A 14 18.15 -21.63 -5.16
C GLY A 14 18.87 -20.28 -5.18
N LYS A 15 19.69 -20.05 -6.22
CA LYS A 15 20.14 -18.70 -6.58
C LYS A 15 18.94 -17.76 -6.46
N ALA A 16 19.13 -16.60 -5.83
CA ALA A 16 18.13 -15.53 -5.86
C ALA A 16 17.98 -15.06 -7.32
N LYS A 17 17.24 -15.82 -8.13
CA LYS A 17 16.58 -15.28 -9.30
C LYS A 17 15.45 -14.43 -8.75
N ALA A 18 15.30 -13.19 -9.25
CA ALA A 18 13.99 -12.57 -9.28
C ALA A 18 12.97 -13.66 -9.64
N LEU A 19 11.96 -13.85 -8.79
CA LEU A 19 10.96 -14.91 -8.96
C LEU A 19 10.48 -14.87 -10.41
N GLU A 20 10.91 -15.86 -11.23
CA GLU A 20 10.36 -16.05 -12.56
C GLU A 20 8.87 -16.28 -12.33
N ALA A 21 8.06 -15.28 -12.68
CA ALA A 21 6.62 -15.40 -12.64
C ALA A 21 6.29 -16.66 -13.47
N PRO A 22 5.58 -17.66 -12.91
CA PRO A 22 5.32 -18.89 -13.64
C PRO A 22 4.67 -18.53 -14.98
N GLU A 23 5.25 -19.01 -16.09
CA GLU A 23 4.70 -18.83 -17.43
C GLU A 23 3.29 -19.42 -17.48
N THR A 24 2.30 -18.55 -17.28
CA THR A 24 0.90 -18.90 -17.51
C THR A 24 0.26 -17.77 -18.31
N ALA A 25 0.32 -17.93 -19.63
CA ALA A 25 -0.62 -17.29 -20.53
C ALA A 25 -2.04 -17.79 -20.20
N SER A 26 -2.82 -17.07 -19.38
CA SER A 26 -4.23 -16.68 -19.64
C SER A 26 -4.96 -15.97 -18.46
N LYS A 27 -5.65 -14.85 -18.78
CA LYS A 27 -7.00 -14.39 -18.35
C LYS A 27 -7.25 -13.71 -16.97
N GLY A 28 -6.78 -12.46 -16.79
CA GLY A 28 -7.39 -11.43 -15.92
C GLY A 28 -6.56 -10.98 -14.69
N VAL A 29 -6.52 -9.66 -14.40
CA VAL A 29 -5.85 -9.04 -13.24
C VAL A 29 -6.40 -9.60 -11.93
N LEU A 30 -7.70 -9.87 -11.87
CA LEU A 30 -8.41 -10.39 -10.71
C LEU A 30 -8.00 -11.82 -10.34
N GLN A 31 -7.79 -12.69 -11.33
CA GLN A 31 -7.30 -14.04 -11.09
C GLN A 31 -5.88 -14.00 -10.49
N ASN A 32 -5.04 -13.07 -10.97
CA ASN A 32 -3.72 -12.84 -10.39
C ASN A 32 -3.79 -12.27 -8.96
N VAL A 33 -4.71 -11.33 -8.70
CA VAL A 33 -4.98 -10.78 -7.35
C VAL A 33 -5.48 -11.86 -6.39
N PHE A 34 -6.32 -12.81 -6.84
CA PHE A 34 -6.82 -13.89 -5.99
C PHE A 34 -5.81 -15.03 -5.80
N ARG A 35 -5.11 -15.48 -6.86
CA ARG A 35 -4.13 -16.58 -6.81
C ARG A 35 -3.05 -16.32 -5.76
N ASP A 36 -2.59 -15.09 -5.70
CA ASP A 36 -1.61 -14.63 -4.72
C ASP A 36 -2.11 -14.73 -3.26
N ARG A 37 -3.40 -14.52 -3.01
CA ARG A 37 -3.98 -14.47 -1.65
C ARG A 37 -4.43 -15.82 -1.10
N VAL A 38 -4.59 -16.84 -1.95
CA VAL A 38 -5.02 -18.20 -1.54
C VAL A 38 -3.99 -18.87 -0.61
N PHE A 39 -2.71 -18.47 -0.65
CA PHE A 39 -1.65 -19.11 0.15
C PHE A 39 -1.87 -19.01 1.67
N ASN A 40 -2.67 -18.05 2.16
CA ASN A 40 -2.87 -17.83 3.60
C ASN A 40 -4.25 -18.21 4.14
N GLY A 41 -5.22 -18.60 3.29
CA GLY A 41 -6.59 -18.93 3.75
C GLY A 41 -7.35 -17.79 4.45
N ILE A 42 -6.76 -16.59 4.57
CA ILE A 42 -7.38 -15.40 5.15
C ILE A 42 -7.99 -14.59 4.00
N TYR A 43 -9.31 -14.73 3.86
CA TYR A 43 -10.11 -14.16 2.77
C TYR A 43 -10.21 -12.63 2.73
N GLN A 44 -9.64 -11.92 3.72
CA GLN A 44 -9.78 -10.48 3.82
C GLN A 44 -8.51 -9.73 3.36
N GLY A 45 -8.74 -8.61 2.68
CA GLY A 45 -7.68 -7.73 2.17
C GLY A 45 -6.85 -7.15 3.31
N THR A 46 -5.65 -7.67 3.47
CA THR A 46 -4.93 -7.56 4.74
C THR A 46 -3.60 -6.85 4.66
N THR A 47 -3.26 -6.14 3.57
CA THR A 47 -2.11 -5.22 3.63
C THR A 47 -2.28 -4.20 4.75
N TRP A 48 -3.49 -3.71 5.02
CA TRP A 48 -3.75 -2.76 6.12
C TRP A 48 -3.97 -3.43 7.48
N GLN A 49 -4.72 -4.54 7.55
CA GLN A 49 -4.87 -5.28 8.82
C GLN A 49 -3.54 -5.87 9.30
N PHE A 50 -2.70 -6.43 8.41
CA PHE A 50 -1.37 -6.88 8.80
C PHE A 50 -0.39 -5.72 9.07
N HIS A 51 -0.52 -4.57 8.39
CA HIS A 51 0.15 -3.33 8.85
C HIS A 51 -0.29 -2.94 10.27
N ARG A 52 -1.55 -3.21 10.65
CA ARG A 52 -2.15 -2.81 11.93
C ARG A 52 -1.88 -3.77 13.10
N TYR A 53 -1.78 -5.07 12.82
CA TYR A 53 -1.65 -6.14 13.82
C TYR A 53 -0.30 -6.89 13.73
N GLY A 54 0.46 -6.71 12.65
CA GLY A 54 1.81 -7.23 12.51
C GLY A 54 2.84 -6.32 13.19
N ILE A 55 4.09 -6.80 13.27
CA ILE A 55 5.22 -6.01 13.76
C ILE A 55 5.67 -5.10 12.62
N ASP A 56 5.03 -3.94 12.52
CA ASP A 56 5.34 -2.91 11.53
C ASP A 56 6.19 -1.81 12.16
N CYS A 57 7.35 -1.56 11.58
CA CYS A 57 8.22 -0.43 11.91
C CYS A 57 8.98 0.02 10.66
N LYS A 58 9.81 1.05 10.77
CA LYS A 58 10.60 1.55 9.63
C LYS A 58 11.38 0.42 8.93
N LEU A 59 12.04 -0.46 9.68
CA LEU A 59 12.73 -1.65 9.17
C LEU A 59 11.86 -2.56 8.28
N SER A 60 10.58 -2.77 8.63
CA SER A 60 9.63 -3.56 7.83
C SER A 60 9.50 -3.03 6.40
N GLY A 61 9.41 -1.71 6.26
CA GLY A 61 9.33 -1.03 4.97
C GLY A 61 10.66 -1.09 4.19
N SER A 62 11.79 -1.03 4.90
CA SER A 62 13.12 -1.08 4.26
C SER A 62 13.44 -2.48 3.76
N VAL A 63 13.22 -3.51 4.58
CA VAL A 63 13.35 -4.92 4.18
C VAL A 63 12.47 -5.20 2.96
N TYR A 64 11.24 -4.68 2.97
CA TYR A 64 10.31 -4.82 1.85
C TYR A 64 10.87 -4.24 0.54
N ALA A 65 11.23 -2.96 0.55
CA ALA A 65 11.67 -2.25 -0.66
C ALA A 65 12.99 -2.82 -1.22
N VAL A 66 13.95 -3.15 -0.35
CA VAL A 66 15.20 -3.81 -0.79
C VAL A 66 14.91 -5.16 -1.43
N SER A 67 13.94 -5.91 -0.91
CA SER A 67 13.56 -7.23 -1.45
C SER A 67 12.80 -7.17 -2.77
N GLU A 68 12.56 -5.97 -3.31
CA GLU A 68 12.06 -5.78 -4.68
C GLU A 68 13.20 -5.58 -5.69
N ILE A 69 14.40 -5.25 -5.24
CA ILE A 69 15.56 -5.01 -6.10
C ILE A 69 16.19 -6.37 -6.47
N ASP A 70 16.29 -6.64 -7.76
CA ASP A 70 16.93 -7.87 -8.23
C ASP A 70 18.45 -7.82 -8.00
N GLY A 71 18.97 -8.89 -7.39
CA GLY A 71 20.37 -8.99 -6.96
C GLY A 71 20.69 -8.29 -5.63
N ALA A 72 19.71 -7.72 -4.90
CA ALA A 72 19.95 -7.11 -3.60
C ALA A 72 19.65 -8.04 -2.42
N ILE A 73 20.43 -7.90 -1.34
CA ILE A 73 20.20 -8.61 -0.06
C ILE A 73 20.04 -7.58 1.07
N PRO A 74 18.89 -7.56 1.77
CA PRO A 74 18.76 -6.81 3.01
C PRO A 74 19.53 -7.49 4.13
N LEU A 75 20.48 -6.79 4.74
CA LEU A 75 21.25 -7.23 5.90
C LEU A 75 20.81 -6.46 7.14
N ILE A 76 20.20 -7.17 8.11
CA ILE A 76 19.80 -6.55 9.37
C ILE A 76 21.00 -6.42 10.30
N HIS A 77 21.26 -5.20 10.76
CA HIS A 77 22.21 -4.95 11.83
C HIS A 77 21.46 -4.76 13.15
N GLY A 78 21.47 -5.80 13.99
CA GLY A 78 20.70 -5.81 15.23
C GLY A 78 20.45 -7.19 15.83
N PRO A 79 19.55 -7.29 16.83
CA PRO A 79 19.15 -8.55 17.43
C PRO A 79 18.38 -9.44 16.46
N ASN A 80 18.53 -10.77 16.59
CA ASN A 80 17.89 -11.73 15.70
C ASN A 80 16.35 -11.73 15.76
N GLY A 81 15.75 -11.24 16.85
CA GLY A 81 14.30 -11.07 16.95
C GLY A 81 13.73 -10.17 15.84
N CYS A 82 14.44 -9.09 15.48
CA CYS A 82 14.04 -8.21 14.38
C CYS A 82 14.03 -8.98 13.06
N ALA A 83 15.08 -9.74 12.76
CA ALA A 83 15.15 -10.53 11.53
C ALA A 83 14.08 -11.63 11.47
N PHE A 84 13.84 -12.31 12.59
CA PHE A 84 12.78 -13.32 12.68
C PHE A 84 11.40 -12.76 12.37
N HIS A 85 11.07 -11.57 12.87
CA HIS A 85 9.77 -10.96 12.63
C HIS A 85 9.66 -10.33 11.24
N GLN A 86 10.71 -9.68 10.74
CA GLN A 86 10.68 -8.95 9.47
C GLN A 86 10.79 -9.84 8.22
N ARG A 87 11.12 -11.13 8.37
CA ARG A 87 11.01 -12.11 7.27
C ARG A 87 9.58 -12.23 6.71
N LEU A 88 8.58 -11.92 7.53
CA LEU A 88 7.17 -11.85 7.18
C LEU A 88 6.74 -10.39 7.07
N THR A 89 7.30 -9.67 6.10
CA THR A 89 6.87 -8.28 5.87
C THR A 89 5.38 -8.27 5.50
N PRO A 90 4.55 -7.44 6.15
CA PRO A 90 3.11 -7.32 5.87
C PRO A 90 2.74 -7.05 4.40
N ARG A 91 3.72 -6.64 3.59
CA ARG A 91 3.57 -6.28 2.18
C ARG A 91 4.03 -7.37 1.20
N LYS A 92 4.64 -8.47 1.67
CA LYS A 92 5.15 -9.61 0.85
C LYS A 92 4.95 -10.97 1.52
N MET A 93 3.87 -11.17 2.27
CA MET A 93 3.73 -12.35 3.15
C MET A 93 3.61 -13.71 2.43
N TYR A 94 3.30 -13.77 1.14
CA TYR A 94 3.30 -15.01 0.36
C TYR A 94 4.69 -15.42 -0.14
N ALA A 95 5.67 -14.50 -0.08
CA ALA A 95 7.07 -14.78 -0.35
C ALA A 95 7.94 -14.32 0.84
N PRO A 96 7.86 -15.04 1.98
CA PRO A 96 8.70 -14.76 3.14
C PRO A 96 10.18 -14.74 2.77
N ILE A 97 10.93 -13.82 3.36
CA ILE A 97 12.38 -13.74 3.19
C ILE A 97 13.01 -14.72 4.18
N TYR A 98 12.94 -16.02 3.86
CA TYR A 98 13.35 -17.08 4.77
C TYR A 98 14.80 -16.95 5.24
N ASN A 99 15.68 -16.47 4.36
CA ASN A 99 17.10 -16.27 4.64
C ASN A 99 17.41 -14.78 4.75
N LEU A 100 16.92 -14.13 5.80
CA LEU A 100 17.20 -12.72 6.10
C LEU A 100 18.46 -12.64 6.99
N PRO A 101 19.65 -12.28 6.45
CA PRO A 101 20.88 -12.25 7.24
C PRO A 101 20.81 -11.18 8.32
N CYS A 102 21.41 -11.48 9.46
CA CYS A 102 21.40 -10.63 10.64
C CYS A 102 22.73 -10.71 11.38
N THR A 103 23.20 -9.59 11.95
CA THR A 103 24.40 -9.59 12.79
C THR A 103 24.18 -10.30 14.13
N ASN A 104 22.92 -10.52 14.55
CA ASN A 104 22.52 -11.16 15.80
C ASN A 104 23.26 -10.56 17.01
N LEU A 105 23.00 -9.27 17.26
CA LEU A 105 23.54 -8.57 18.41
C LEU A 105 22.96 -9.16 19.72
N ASP A 106 23.83 -9.43 20.66
CA ASP A 106 23.57 -9.87 22.03
C ASP A 106 23.91 -8.76 23.05
N GLU A 107 23.75 -9.04 24.34
CA GLU A 107 23.97 -8.04 25.39
C GLU A 107 25.40 -7.50 25.44
N ASN A 108 26.41 -8.27 25.02
CA ASN A 108 27.78 -7.79 24.98
C ASN A 108 27.98 -6.75 23.87
N ASP A 109 27.35 -6.94 22.71
CA ASP A 109 27.44 -5.96 21.61
C ASP A 109 26.73 -4.65 21.96
N VAL A 110 25.72 -4.70 22.84
CA VAL A 110 25.10 -3.47 23.37
C VAL A 110 26.05 -2.68 24.26
N ILE A 111 27.00 -3.36 24.93
CA ILE A 111 28.00 -2.71 25.80
C ILE A 111 29.22 -2.24 25.00
N TYR A 112 29.69 -3.05 24.04
CA TYR A 112 30.97 -2.87 23.36
C TYR A 112 30.87 -2.46 21.89
N GLY A 113 29.67 -2.40 21.32
CA GLY A 113 29.43 -2.11 19.91
C GLY A 113 29.27 -3.36 19.04
N GLY A 114 28.48 -3.25 17.97
CA GLY A 114 28.17 -4.33 17.02
C GLY A 114 28.98 -4.30 15.72
N GLU A 115 29.86 -3.33 15.55
CA GLU A 115 30.58 -3.01 14.30
C GLU A 115 31.40 -4.18 13.74
N GLU A 116 32.14 -4.90 14.59
CA GLU A 116 32.96 -6.03 14.14
C GLU A 116 32.09 -7.23 13.69
N LYS A 117 30.93 -7.43 14.32
CA LYS A 117 29.94 -8.41 13.85
C LYS A 117 29.35 -7.99 12.50
N LEU A 118 29.11 -6.70 12.29
CA LEU A 118 28.66 -6.18 11.00
C LEU A 118 29.70 -6.43 9.90
N ARG A 119 30.96 -6.05 10.12
CA ARG A 119 32.07 -6.27 9.18
C ARG A 119 32.14 -7.74 8.73
N LYS A 120 32.20 -8.66 9.69
CA LYS A 120 32.21 -10.11 9.43
C LYS A 120 30.97 -10.58 8.67
N LYS A 121 29.79 -10.07 9.03
CA LYS A 121 28.54 -10.49 8.41
C LYS A 121 28.42 -10.02 6.96
N ILE A 122 28.97 -8.86 6.61
CA ILE A 122 29.01 -8.38 5.21
C ILE A 122 29.81 -9.37 4.34
N TYR A 123 31.01 -9.76 4.77
CA TYR A 123 31.80 -10.78 4.06
C TYR A 123 31.07 -12.11 3.94
N GLU A 124 30.44 -12.58 5.02
CA GLU A 124 29.66 -13.83 5.00
C GLU A 124 28.49 -13.77 4.01
N VAL A 125 27.73 -12.66 4.01
CA VAL A 125 26.62 -12.45 3.08
C VAL A 125 27.12 -12.45 1.64
N TYR A 126 28.22 -11.73 1.36
CA TYR A 126 28.81 -11.68 0.04
C TYR A 126 29.26 -13.08 -0.43
N HIS A 127 30.05 -13.80 0.38
CA HIS A 127 30.55 -15.12 0.02
C HIS A 127 29.46 -16.18 -0.12
N ARG A 128 28.35 -16.03 0.60
CA ARG A 128 27.24 -16.98 0.53
C ARG A 128 26.32 -16.71 -0.66
N PHE A 129 25.94 -15.45 -0.88
CA PHE A 129 24.87 -15.11 -1.81
C PHE A 129 25.37 -14.48 -3.11
N HIS A 130 26.60 -13.98 -3.15
CA HIS A 130 27.18 -13.23 -4.27
C HIS A 130 26.23 -12.16 -4.83
N PRO A 131 25.68 -11.27 -3.98
CA PRO A 131 24.71 -10.27 -4.42
C PRO A 131 25.39 -9.17 -5.23
N SER A 132 24.60 -8.43 -6.00
CA SER A 132 25.03 -7.17 -6.62
C SER A 132 24.98 -5.99 -5.64
N LEU A 133 24.10 -6.07 -4.63
CA LEU A 133 23.92 -5.04 -3.61
C LEU A 133 23.67 -5.66 -2.22
N ILE A 134 24.37 -5.16 -1.20
CA ILE A 134 24.04 -5.40 0.22
C ILE A 134 23.48 -4.10 0.81
N ALA A 135 22.23 -4.12 1.24
CA ALA A 135 21.62 -3.00 1.95
C ALA A 135 21.69 -3.25 3.45
N VAL A 136 22.52 -2.49 4.16
CA VAL A 136 22.65 -2.59 5.62
C VAL A 136 21.52 -1.80 6.28
N LEU A 137 20.72 -2.51 7.09
CA LEU A 137 19.50 -2.04 7.74
C LEU A 137 19.67 -2.08 9.26
N PRO A 138 20.08 -0.99 9.92
CA PRO A 138 20.18 -0.92 11.37
C PRO A 138 18.82 -0.99 12.04
N THR A 139 18.79 -1.66 13.20
CA THR A 139 17.63 -1.74 14.08
C THR A 139 17.62 -0.59 15.09
N CYS A 140 16.55 -0.50 15.90
CA CYS A 140 16.53 0.42 17.04
C CYS A 140 17.68 0.19 18.03
N VAL A 141 18.22 -1.04 18.13
CA VAL A 141 19.27 -1.36 19.09
C VAL A 141 20.62 -0.84 18.59
N SER A 142 21.05 -1.22 17.39
CA SER A 142 22.31 -0.72 16.81
C SER A 142 22.30 0.81 16.66
N GLY A 143 21.14 1.38 16.30
CA GLY A 143 20.97 2.82 16.23
C GLY A 143 21.06 3.55 17.57
N LEU A 144 20.65 2.90 18.68
CA LEU A 144 20.76 3.47 20.03
C LEU A 144 22.18 3.37 20.57
N VAL A 145 22.85 2.24 20.30
CA VAL A 145 24.28 2.04 20.61
C VAL A 145 25.12 3.07 19.87
N GLY A 146 24.70 3.44 18.65
CA GLY A 146 25.40 4.42 17.82
C GLY A 146 26.55 3.80 17.02
N ASP A 147 26.41 2.54 16.63
CA ASP A 147 27.39 1.83 15.78
C ASP A 147 27.66 2.63 14.49
N ASP A 148 28.93 2.85 14.13
CA ASP A 148 29.32 3.60 12.92
C ASP A 148 29.20 2.73 11.66
N VAL A 149 27.95 2.50 11.24
CA VAL A 149 27.66 1.69 10.06
C VAL A 149 28.30 2.27 8.80
N GLN A 150 28.33 3.60 8.65
CA GLN A 150 28.88 4.27 7.47
C GLN A 150 30.40 4.05 7.37
N GLY A 151 31.12 4.17 8.49
CA GLY A 151 32.54 3.86 8.56
C GLY A 151 32.82 2.41 8.15
N ILE A 152 32.06 1.46 8.71
CA ILE A 152 32.23 0.03 8.41
C ILE A 152 32.00 -0.29 6.94
N ILE A 153 30.93 0.21 6.32
CA ILE A 153 30.67 -0.09 4.90
C ILE A 153 31.72 0.55 3.97
N THR A 154 32.37 1.64 4.40
CA THR A 154 33.43 2.30 3.63
C THR A 154 34.75 1.52 3.72
N GLU A 155 35.01 0.85 4.85
CA GLU A 155 36.23 0.05 5.07
C GLU A 155 36.16 -1.34 4.43
N VAL A 156 34.97 -1.91 4.26
CA VAL A 156 34.80 -3.28 3.76
C VAL A 156 34.97 -3.33 2.24
N GLU A 157 35.87 -4.20 1.78
CA GLU A 157 36.11 -4.44 0.36
C GLU A 157 35.47 -5.76 -0.08
N VAL A 158 34.29 -5.67 -0.69
CA VAL A 158 33.64 -6.78 -1.40
C VAL A 158 33.23 -6.31 -2.80
N PRO A 159 33.21 -7.18 -3.82
CA PRO A 159 32.88 -6.79 -5.20
C PRO A 159 31.36 -6.74 -5.41
N CYS A 160 30.66 -5.99 -4.55
CA CYS A 160 29.26 -5.62 -4.69
C CYS A 160 29.04 -4.23 -4.08
N ASP A 161 27.98 -3.53 -4.49
CA ASP A 161 27.62 -2.26 -3.86
C ASP A 161 27.15 -2.50 -2.42
N ILE A 162 27.44 -1.58 -1.49
CA ILE A 162 26.97 -1.62 -0.10
C ILE A 162 26.32 -0.29 0.23
N LEU A 163 25.08 -0.33 0.72
CA LEU A 163 24.32 0.87 1.08
C LEU A 163 24.00 0.90 2.57
N TYR A 164 24.12 2.08 3.17
CA TYR A 164 23.56 2.35 4.49
C TYR A 164 22.13 2.88 4.32
N ILE A 165 21.16 2.23 4.96
CA ILE A 165 19.76 2.68 4.92
C ILE A 165 19.31 2.96 6.35
N PRO A 166 18.96 4.21 6.69
CA PRO A 166 18.63 4.61 8.06
C PRO A 166 17.25 4.07 8.50
N SER A 167 17.20 2.78 8.83
CA SER A 167 15.98 2.01 9.13
C SER A 167 15.63 1.93 10.62
N GLU A 168 16.30 2.71 11.47
CA GLU A 168 16.09 2.74 12.90
C GLU A 168 14.65 3.18 13.26
N GLY A 169 13.97 2.39 14.09
CA GLY A 169 12.52 2.52 14.32
C GLY A 169 12.09 3.64 15.27
N PHE A 170 13.00 4.26 16.03
CA PHE A 170 12.64 5.35 16.97
C PHE A 170 12.36 6.68 16.27
N ALA A 171 12.78 6.85 15.02
CA ALA A 171 12.39 7.99 14.17
C ALA A 171 10.98 7.79 13.55
N HIS A 172 10.02 7.35 14.37
CA HIS A 172 8.63 7.16 13.96
C HIS A 172 7.86 8.48 13.97
N ARG A 173 6.76 8.55 13.21
CA ARG A 173 5.94 9.76 13.07
C ARG A 173 5.46 10.30 14.42
N SER A 174 5.37 11.62 14.54
CA SER A 174 4.67 12.28 15.66
C SER A 174 3.29 11.67 15.87
N ARG A 175 2.83 11.60 17.12
CA ARG A 175 1.48 11.13 17.49
C ARG A 175 0.36 11.87 16.74
N GLU A 176 0.59 13.13 16.38
CA GLU A 176 -0.39 13.99 15.68
C GLU A 176 -0.30 13.85 14.14
N SER A 177 0.70 13.15 13.62
CA SER A 177 0.94 13.05 12.18
C SER A 177 -0.22 12.44 11.40
N LEU A 178 -0.90 11.44 11.96
CA LEU A 178 -2.05 10.83 11.31
C LEU A 178 -3.27 11.76 11.33
N ASP A 179 -3.46 12.54 12.40
CA ASP A 179 -4.55 13.51 12.47
C ASP A 179 -4.37 14.61 11.42
N LEU A 180 -3.16 15.17 11.31
CA LEU A 180 -2.80 16.14 10.27
C LEU A 180 -2.95 15.54 8.86
N LEU A 181 -2.44 14.33 8.66
CA LEU A 181 -2.58 13.61 7.41
C LEU A 181 -4.05 13.47 7.01
N MET A 182 -4.92 13.06 7.94
CA MET A 182 -6.35 12.90 7.66
C MET A 182 -7.03 14.23 7.33
N ARG A 183 -6.65 15.33 7.99
CA ARG A 183 -7.14 16.67 7.65
C ARG A 183 -6.72 17.08 6.24
N ASP A 184 -5.46 16.88 5.90
CA ASP A 184 -4.97 17.28 4.59
C ASP A 184 -5.61 16.45 3.46
N TYR A 185 -5.87 15.15 3.71
CA TYR A 185 -6.66 14.33 2.79
C TYR A 185 -8.07 14.90 2.62
N ALA A 186 -8.74 15.25 3.71
CA ALA A 186 -10.07 15.85 3.69
C ALA A 186 -10.12 17.15 2.88
N GLU A 187 -9.11 18.01 3.02
CA GLU A 187 -9.01 19.26 2.25
C GLU A 187 -8.76 18.99 0.76
N SER A 188 -7.87 18.03 0.44
CA SER A 188 -7.56 17.67 -0.93
C SER A 188 -8.71 16.98 -1.70
N TRP A 189 -9.77 16.54 -1.01
CA TRP A 189 -10.97 16.04 -1.69
C TRP A 189 -11.72 17.13 -2.46
N LYS A 190 -11.66 18.38 -1.97
CA LYS A 190 -12.29 19.54 -2.59
C LYS A 190 -11.45 20.11 -3.73
N ASP A 191 -10.14 20.10 -3.54
CA ASP A 191 -9.18 20.67 -4.47
C ASP A 191 -7.97 19.72 -4.63
N PRO A 192 -7.97 18.89 -5.69
CA PRO A 192 -6.85 18.04 -6.07
C PRO A 192 -5.49 18.75 -6.13
N THR A 193 -5.47 20.05 -6.45
CA THR A 193 -4.24 20.82 -6.59
C THR A 193 -3.59 21.13 -5.24
N ARG A 194 -4.34 21.00 -4.14
CA ARG A 194 -3.85 21.15 -2.76
C ARG A 194 -3.38 19.84 -2.16
N SER A 195 -2.95 18.88 -2.99
CA SER A 195 -2.39 17.63 -2.50
C SER A 195 -1.23 17.93 -1.54
N PRO A 196 -1.32 17.51 -0.27
CA PRO A 196 -0.34 17.86 0.74
C PRO A 196 1.02 17.21 0.44
N ALA A 197 2.06 18.03 0.30
CA ALA A 197 3.45 17.59 0.22
C ALA A 197 3.97 17.19 1.61
N TYR A 198 3.41 16.12 2.17
CA TYR A 198 3.86 15.62 3.48
C TYR A 198 4.98 14.58 3.32
N ASP A 199 5.98 14.69 4.18
CA ASP A 199 7.02 13.69 4.37
C ASP A 199 6.50 12.59 5.32
N LEU A 200 6.31 11.36 4.81
CA LEU A 200 6.01 10.19 5.67
C LEU A 200 7.27 9.69 6.38
N ARG A 201 7.77 10.49 7.31
CA ARG A 201 8.86 10.07 8.21
C ARG A 201 8.53 8.72 8.86
N GLY A 202 9.52 7.84 8.94
CA GLY A 202 9.30 6.48 9.45
C GLY A 202 8.82 5.47 8.39
N CYS A 203 8.61 5.87 7.13
CA CYS A 203 8.36 4.91 6.05
C CYS A 203 9.68 4.32 5.53
N GLY A 204 9.99 3.07 5.87
CA GLY A 204 11.26 2.46 5.45
C GLY A 204 11.47 2.33 3.94
N HIS A 205 10.40 2.22 3.15
CA HIS A 205 10.50 2.26 1.69
C HIS A 205 11.06 3.60 1.22
N GLU A 206 10.68 4.70 1.86
CA GLU A 206 11.19 6.03 1.52
C GLU A 206 12.68 6.15 1.81
N GLU A 207 13.13 5.59 2.93
CA GLU A 207 14.55 5.61 3.28
C GLU A 207 15.37 4.80 2.27
N VAL A 208 14.82 3.68 1.77
CA VAL A 208 15.45 2.91 0.70
C VAL A 208 15.52 3.75 -0.57
N MET A 209 14.39 4.27 -1.06
CA MET A 209 14.36 5.07 -2.29
C MET A 209 15.29 6.27 -2.22
N PHE A 210 15.29 7.00 -1.10
CA PHE A 210 16.18 8.13 -0.88
C PHE A 210 17.65 7.70 -0.88
N SER A 211 17.99 6.59 -0.21
CA SER A 211 19.37 6.06 -0.17
C SER A 211 19.83 5.59 -1.55
N LEU A 212 18.94 5.01 -2.38
CA LEU A 212 19.27 4.64 -3.75
C LEU A 212 19.67 5.88 -4.58
N VAL A 213 18.91 6.97 -4.46
CA VAL A 213 19.22 8.23 -5.15
C VAL A 213 20.55 8.82 -4.69
N ASP A 214 20.83 8.76 -3.39
CA ASP A 214 21.99 9.45 -2.80
C ASP A 214 23.30 8.67 -2.91
N GLN A 215 23.22 7.34 -2.85
CA GLN A 215 24.41 6.47 -2.72
C GLN A 215 24.62 5.52 -3.90
N LEU A 216 23.63 5.33 -4.79
CA LEU A 216 23.72 4.34 -5.87
C LEU A 216 23.51 4.91 -7.27
N MET A 217 22.60 5.87 -7.45
CA MET A 217 22.31 6.45 -8.77
C MET A 217 23.50 7.25 -9.31
N GLU A 218 23.73 7.14 -10.63
CA GLU A 218 24.86 7.77 -11.32
C GLU A 218 24.34 8.85 -12.28
N GLU A 219 25.12 9.90 -12.53
CA GLU A 219 24.78 10.93 -13.52
C GLU A 219 24.58 10.32 -14.91
N GLN A 220 23.50 10.70 -15.60
CA GLN A 220 23.14 10.23 -16.94
C GLN A 220 22.70 11.40 -17.82
N ASP A 221 22.86 11.25 -19.14
CA ASP A 221 22.17 12.12 -20.09
C ASP A 221 20.66 11.83 -20.03
N ILE A 222 19.87 12.88 -19.88
CA ILE A 222 18.40 12.77 -19.88
C ILE A 222 17.94 12.41 -21.30
N VAL A 223 17.16 11.33 -21.39
CA VAL A 223 16.55 10.85 -22.61
C VAL A 223 15.11 11.35 -22.68
N GLU A 224 14.80 12.06 -23.77
CA GLU A 224 13.47 12.63 -24.02
C GLU A 224 12.38 11.54 -24.03
N ASN A 225 11.23 11.89 -23.46
CA ASN A 225 10.02 11.07 -23.35
C ASN A 225 10.23 9.72 -22.64
N LEU A 226 11.28 9.61 -21.82
CA LEU A 226 11.60 8.41 -21.06
C LEU A 226 11.15 8.58 -19.60
N VAL A 227 10.39 7.64 -19.05
CA VAL A 227 9.82 7.76 -17.69
C VAL A 227 10.16 6.59 -16.79
N ASN A 228 10.44 6.88 -15.52
CA ASN A 228 10.50 5.87 -14.46
C ASN A 228 9.14 5.78 -13.75
N ILE A 229 8.77 4.59 -13.26
CA ILE A 229 7.53 4.40 -12.49
C ILE A 229 7.84 3.81 -11.12
N GLU A 230 7.36 4.44 -10.04
CA GLU A 230 7.47 3.85 -8.71
C GLU A 230 6.52 2.66 -8.53
N SER A 231 7.08 1.52 -8.13
CA SER A 231 6.41 0.29 -7.75
C SER A 231 5.50 0.43 -6.56
N PHE A 232 6.10 0.89 -5.47
CA PHE A 232 5.61 0.74 -4.12
C PHE A 232 4.95 -0.61 -3.84
N GLY A 233 5.61 -1.73 -4.22
CA GLY A 233 5.05 -3.03 -3.91
C GLY A 233 3.96 -3.59 -4.80
N ARG A 234 3.56 -2.85 -5.83
CA ARG A 234 2.42 -3.24 -6.68
C ARG A 234 2.77 -4.36 -7.66
N PHE A 235 4.04 -4.56 -8.01
CA PHE A 235 4.51 -5.46 -9.07
C PHE A 235 4.21 -6.95 -8.91
N THR A 236 3.75 -7.37 -7.73
CA THR A 236 3.49 -8.79 -7.46
C THR A 236 2.01 -9.20 -7.54
N TYR A 237 1.10 -8.27 -7.92
CA TYR A 237 -0.35 -8.50 -7.84
C TYR A 237 -1.11 -8.03 -9.10
N GLY A 238 -0.89 -8.71 -10.24
CA GLY A 238 -1.52 -8.37 -11.51
C GLY A 238 -1.05 -7.04 -12.12
N PHE A 239 -0.05 -6.42 -11.51
CA PHE A 239 0.54 -5.19 -12.00
C PHE A 239 1.31 -5.39 -13.30
N GLU A 240 1.79 -6.59 -13.63
CA GLU A 240 2.33 -6.83 -14.97
C GLU A 240 1.30 -6.44 -16.04
N SER A 241 0.04 -6.84 -15.88
CA SER A 241 -1.04 -6.44 -16.79
C SER A 241 -1.31 -4.93 -16.76
N GLU A 242 -1.27 -4.30 -15.57
CA GLU A 242 -1.40 -2.84 -15.44
C GLU A 242 -0.22 -2.11 -16.12
N LEU A 243 1.01 -2.62 -15.97
CA LEU A 243 2.22 -2.07 -16.58
C LEU A 243 2.16 -2.20 -18.10
N GLN A 244 1.70 -3.34 -18.61
CA GLN A 244 1.52 -3.54 -20.05
C GLN A 244 0.46 -2.58 -20.62
N GLU A 245 -0.64 -2.35 -19.89
CA GLU A 245 -1.62 -1.33 -20.27
C GLU A 245 -1.03 0.09 -20.21
N ILE A 246 -0.30 0.44 -19.14
CA ILE A 246 0.39 1.73 -19.01
C ILE A 246 1.38 1.93 -20.16
N LYS A 247 2.21 0.93 -20.46
CA LYS A 247 3.16 0.93 -21.58
C LYS A 247 2.43 1.12 -22.90
N HIS A 248 1.33 0.40 -23.12
CA HIS A 248 0.53 0.53 -24.34
C HIS A 248 -0.02 1.95 -24.54
N ILE A 249 -0.56 2.55 -23.48
CA ILE A 249 -1.08 3.93 -23.53
C ILE A 249 0.06 4.92 -23.75
N PHE A 250 1.17 4.78 -23.02
CA PHE A 250 2.36 5.61 -23.19
C PHE A 250 2.99 5.49 -24.58
N ASP A 251 3.10 4.30 -25.14
CA ASP A 251 3.60 4.10 -26.51
C ASP A 251 2.72 4.85 -27.51
N GLY A 252 1.40 4.86 -27.30
CA GLY A 252 0.45 5.65 -28.09
C GLY A 252 0.64 7.18 -27.97
N MET A 253 1.24 7.64 -26.87
CA MET A 253 1.60 9.04 -26.61
C MET A 253 3.01 9.39 -27.11
N GLY A 254 3.82 8.41 -27.49
CA GLY A 254 5.26 8.60 -27.77
C GLY A 254 6.16 8.57 -26.52
N VAL A 255 5.63 8.11 -25.38
CA VAL A 255 6.34 8.00 -24.10
C VAL A 255 6.83 6.56 -23.91
N ARG A 256 8.08 6.40 -23.48
CA ARG A 256 8.67 5.09 -23.18
C ARG A 256 8.86 4.91 -21.68
N VAL A 257 8.50 3.74 -21.17
CA VAL A 257 8.84 3.36 -19.79
C VAL A 257 10.27 2.82 -19.73
N ASN A 258 11.12 3.45 -18.93
CA ASN A 258 12.49 3.03 -18.68
C ASN A 258 12.54 1.78 -17.81
N LEU A 259 12.09 1.94 -16.56
CA LEU A 259 12.18 0.95 -15.51
C LEU A 259 11.19 1.27 -14.40
N THR A 260 11.17 0.38 -13.42
CA THR A 260 10.24 0.43 -12.31
C THR A 260 11.02 0.42 -10.99
N LEU A 261 10.86 1.45 -10.17
CA LEU A 261 11.66 1.64 -8.96
C LEU A 261 10.89 1.21 -7.69
N PRO A 262 11.47 0.41 -6.79
CA PRO A 262 12.80 -0.21 -6.86
C PRO A 262 12.79 -1.60 -7.53
N THR A 263 11.68 -2.01 -8.15
CA THR A 263 11.53 -3.34 -8.79
C THR A 263 12.30 -3.45 -10.12
N CYS A 264 13.62 -3.44 -10.05
CA CYS A 264 14.53 -3.60 -11.19
C CYS A 264 15.89 -4.10 -10.69
N THR A 265 16.84 -4.32 -11.60
CA THR A 265 18.21 -4.70 -11.25
C THR A 265 19.00 -3.52 -10.68
N VAL A 266 20.04 -3.81 -9.89
CA VAL A 266 20.98 -2.79 -9.38
C VAL A 266 21.57 -1.93 -10.50
N ALA A 267 21.91 -2.55 -11.64
CA ALA A 267 22.48 -1.84 -12.80
C ALA A 267 21.47 -0.93 -13.51
N GLU A 268 20.18 -1.24 -13.45
CA GLU A 268 19.13 -0.36 -13.94
C GLU A 268 18.91 0.82 -12.99
N ILE A 269 18.94 0.60 -11.67
CA ILE A 269 18.83 1.68 -10.68
C ILE A 269 19.93 2.72 -10.89
N LYS A 270 21.19 2.29 -11.11
CA LYS A 270 22.32 3.19 -11.41
C LYS A 270 22.02 4.14 -12.57
N ARG A 271 21.32 3.65 -13.60
CA ARG A 271 20.95 4.39 -14.82
C ARG A 271 19.56 5.03 -14.78
N ALA A 272 18.84 4.92 -13.66
CA ALA A 272 17.51 5.51 -13.51
C ALA A 272 17.47 7.02 -13.79
N PRO A 273 18.52 7.82 -13.49
CA PRO A 273 18.56 9.25 -13.86
C PRO A 273 18.52 9.55 -15.37
N ALA A 274 18.58 8.56 -16.26
CA ALA A 274 18.38 8.80 -17.69
C ALA A 274 16.93 9.19 -18.05
N ALA A 275 15.96 8.95 -17.17
CA ALA A 275 14.56 9.28 -17.43
C ALA A 275 14.27 10.77 -17.29
N GLU A 276 13.52 11.37 -18.21
CA GLU A 276 13.08 12.76 -18.11
C GLU A 276 12.10 13.00 -16.94
N LEU A 277 11.21 12.04 -16.67
CA LEU A 277 10.16 12.17 -15.66
C LEU A 277 10.04 10.94 -14.75
N ASN A 278 9.94 11.17 -13.45
CA ASN A 278 9.62 10.14 -12.46
C ASN A 278 8.13 10.16 -12.09
N ILE A 279 7.44 9.04 -12.24
CA ILE A 279 6.06 8.86 -11.80
C ILE A 279 6.05 8.28 -10.39
N VAL A 280 5.65 9.09 -9.42
CA VAL A 280 5.81 8.84 -7.98
C VAL A 280 4.45 8.55 -7.36
N THR A 281 4.30 7.51 -6.56
CA THR A 281 3.00 7.05 -6.05
C THR A 281 2.66 7.49 -4.63
N ARG A 282 3.64 7.74 -3.76
CA ARG A 282 3.35 7.96 -2.33
C ARG A 282 4.03 9.19 -1.75
N ASN A 283 5.35 9.15 -1.68
CA ASN A 283 6.18 10.18 -1.08
C ASN A 283 7.06 10.80 -2.15
N ILE A 284 7.31 12.10 -2.04
CA ILE A 284 8.05 12.84 -3.05
C ILE A 284 9.51 13.09 -2.67
N ARG A 285 9.94 12.77 -1.44
CA ARG A 285 11.26 13.17 -0.93
C ARG A 285 12.40 12.57 -1.75
N TRP A 286 12.31 11.30 -2.14
CA TRP A 286 13.30 10.69 -3.03
C TRP A 286 13.30 11.31 -4.43
N ALA A 287 12.12 11.71 -4.95
CA ALA A 287 11.99 12.31 -6.26
C ALA A 287 12.48 13.78 -6.28
N GLU A 288 12.24 14.53 -5.21
CA GLU A 288 12.82 15.85 -4.97
C GLU A 288 14.35 15.75 -4.91
N ARG A 289 14.88 14.78 -4.17
CA ARG A 289 16.32 14.51 -4.13
C ARG A 289 16.89 14.16 -5.51
N MET A 290 16.16 13.36 -6.30
CA MET A 290 16.58 13.00 -7.66
C MET A 290 16.57 14.22 -8.59
N LYS A 291 15.59 15.11 -8.44
CA LYS A 291 15.54 16.39 -9.14
C LYS A 291 16.71 17.31 -8.76
N GLU A 292 17.04 17.39 -7.47
CA GLU A 292 18.18 18.17 -6.97
C GLU A 292 19.52 17.64 -7.48
N ASN A 293 19.70 16.32 -7.48
CA ASN A 293 20.98 15.69 -7.86
C ASN A 293 21.18 15.60 -9.38
N PHE A 294 20.12 15.33 -10.14
CA PHE A 294 20.22 14.94 -11.55
C PHE A 294 19.28 15.72 -12.50
N GLY A 295 18.41 16.58 -11.97
CA GLY A 295 17.52 17.42 -12.79
C GLY A 295 16.24 16.74 -13.29
N ASN A 296 16.00 15.46 -12.95
CA ASN A 296 14.80 14.74 -13.40
C ASN A 296 13.54 15.31 -12.74
N ASP A 297 12.52 15.68 -13.52
CA ASP A 297 11.25 16.15 -12.95
C ASP A 297 10.43 14.97 -12.42
N TYR A 298 9.34 15.25 -11.73
CA TYR A 298 8.43 14.21 -11.25
C TYR A 298 6.95 14.60 -11.33
N LEU A 299 6.11 13.57 -11.44
CA LEU A 299 4.66 13.65 -11.28
C LEU A 299 4.24 12.74 -10.14
N ARG A 300 3.65 13.32 -9.09
CA ARG A 300 3.06 12.55 -7.99
C ARG A 300 1.68 12.06 -8.37
N LYS A 301 1.52 10.75 -8.57
CA LYS A 301 0.26 10.04 -8.64
C LYS A 301 -0.49 10.13 -7.30
N TRP A 302 -1.73 10.60 -7.37
CA TRP A 302 -2.64 10.77 -6.23
C TRP A 302 -4.00 10.13 -6.45
N PHE A 303 -4.90 10.22 -5.47
CA PHE A 303 -6.18 9.50 -5.48
C PHE A 303 -7.18 9.98 -6.52
N PHE A 304 -7.01 11.20 -7.04
CA PHE A 304 -7.88 11.76 -8.09
C PHE A 304 -7.50 11.26 -9.48
N TYR A 305 -6.47 10.41 -9.60
CA TYR A 305 -6.11 9.73 -10.85
C TYR A 305 -6.76 8.34 -10.98
N PHE A 306 -7.74 8.04 -10.15
CA PHE A 306 -8.50 6.80 -10.20
C PHE A 306 -9.87 7.04 -10.83
N GLY A 307 -10.47 5.99 -11.39
CA GLY A 307 -11.69 6.10 -12.18
C GLY A 307 -11.42 6.51 -13.61
N PHE A 308 -12.43 6.48 -14.48
CA PHE A 308 -12.22 6.78 -15.91
C PHE A 308 -11.69 8.20 -16.15
N ASP A 309 -12.28 9.19 -15.48
CA ASP A 309 -11.86 10.59 -15.63
C ASP A 309 -10.51 10.84 -14.95
N GLY A 310 -10.25 10.19 -13.81
CA GLY A 310 -8.96 10.30 -13.14
C GLY A 310 -7.82 9.67 -13.93
N VAL A 311 -8.03 8.49 -14.53
CA VAL A 311 -7.03 7.83 -15.37
C VAL A 311 -6.77 8.65 -16.63
N GLU A 312 -7.81 9.18 -17.28
CA GLU A 312 -7.65 10.10 -18.41
C GLU A 312 -6.81 11.33 -18.02
N LYS A 313 -7.15 11.96 -16.88
CA LYS A 313 -6.40 13.09 -16.34
C LYS A 313 -4.95 12.73 -16.05
N PHE A 314 -4.65 11.54 -15.53
CA PHE A 314 -3.28 11.11 -15.24
C PHE A 314 -2.40 11.13 -16.48
N TYR A 315 -2.87 10.52 -17.58
CA TYR A 315 -2.10 10.49 -18.82
C TYR A 315 -1.96 11.88 -19.44
N HIS A 316 -2.99 12.72 -19.36
CA HIS A 316 -2.89 14.11 -19.78
C HIS A 316 -1.87 14.90 -18.96
N ASP A 317 -1.87 14.77 -17.63
CA ASP A 317 -0.91 15.48 -16.77
C ASP A 317 0.54 15.00 -17.02
N VAL A 318 0.74 13.70 -17.33
CA VAL A 318 2.05 13.19 -17.81
C VAL A 318 2.40 13.82 -19.16
N ALA A 319 1.46 13.88 -20.10
CA ALA A 319 1.67 14.47 -21.42
C ALA A 319 2.06 15.95 -21.32
N SER A 320 1.36 16.74 -20.51
CA SER A 320 1.65 18.16 -20.30
C SER A 320 3.03 18.38 -19.69
N LYS A 321 3.50 17.46 -18.83
CA LYS A 321 4.86 17.50 -18.27
C LYS A 321 5.95 17.23 -19.31
N LEU A 322 5.63 16.49 -20.37
CA LEU A 322 6.54 16.12 -21.46
C LEU A 322 6.30 16.94 -22.75
N GLY A 323 5.31 17.84 -22.77
CA GLY A 323 4.97 18.62 -23.96
C GLY A 323 4.25 17.83 -25.08
N LEU A 324 3.53 16.76 -24.73
CA LEU A 324 2.89 15.79 -25.64
C LEU A 324 1.35 15.83 -25.62
N ASP A 325 0.75 16.99 -25.29
CA ASP A 325 -0.70 17.11 -25.09
C ASP A 325 -1.53 16.69 -26.31
N GLY A 326 -1.02 16.93 -27.53
CA GLY A 326 -1.72 16.62 -28.78
C GLY A 326 -1.81 15.12 -29.04
N GLU A 327 -0.69 14.42 -28.87
CA GLU A 327 -0.53 12.98 -29.05
C GLU A 327 -1.37 12.21 -28.01
N ALA A 328 -1.40 12.70 -26.77
CA ALA A 328 -2.08 12.02 -25.69
C ALA A 328 -3.60 11.99 -25.83
N TYR A 329 -4.22 13.05 -26.36
CA TYR A 329 -5.67 13.12 -26.48
C TYR A 329 -6.25 11.96 -27.30
N ALA A 330 -5.65 11.65 -28.45
CA ALA A 330 -6.17 10.58 -29.31
C ALA A 330 -5.94 9.18 -28.69
N ALA A 331 -4.75 8.95 -28.13
CA ALA A 331 -4.39 7.66 -27.53
C ALA A 331 -5.25 7.33 -26.32
N VAL A 332 -5.36 8.26 -25.37
CA VAL A 332 -6.10 8.06 -24.11
C VAL A 332 -7.60 7.92 -24.36
N LYS A 333 -8.17 8.77 -25.23
CA LYS A 333 -9.59 8.73 -25.58
C LYS A 333 -9.99 7.39 -26.21
N LYS A 334 -9.16 6.84 -27.09
CA LYS A 334 -9.41 5.55 -27.73
C LYS A 334 -9.54 4.44 -26.67
N GLU A 335 -8.58 4.35 -25.76
CA GLU A 335 -8.55 3.32 -24.71
C GLU A 335 -9.72 3.49 -23.71
N LYS A 336 -10.01 4.73 -23.30
CA LYS A 336 -11.17 5.05 -22.46
C LYS A 336 -12.49 4.59 -23.09
N MET A 337 -12.71 4.92 -24.37
CA MET A 337 -13.95 4.56 -25.08
C MET A 337 -14.11 3.06 -25.25
N GLN A 338 -13.01 2.33 -25.49
CA GLN A 338 -13.04 0.87 -25.56
C GLN A 338 -13.46 0.27 -24.22
N ALA A 339 -12.83 0.68 -23.12
CA ALA A 339 -13.13 0.17 -21.79
C ALA A 339 -14.55 0.53 -21.33
N LEU A 340 -15.06 1.72 -21.67
CA LEU A 340 -16.47 2.09 -21.44
C LEU A 340 -17.44 1.16 -22.20
N GLY A 341 -17.14 0.83 -23.46
CA GLY A 341 -17.94 -0.09 -24.25
C GLY A 341 -17.98 -1.51 -23.65
N GLU A 342 -16.86 -1.99 -23.11
CA GLU A 342 -16.80 -3.29 -22.42
C GLU A 342 -17.57 -3.30 -21.10
N LEU A 343 -17.58 -2.17 -20.38
CA LEU A 343 -18.27 -2.01 -19.10
C LEU A 343 -19.79 -1.83 -19.25
N GLU A 344 -20.25 -1.31 -20.40
CA GLU A 344 -21.65 -0.94 -20.63
C GLU A 344 -22.64 -2.08 -20.33
N ARG A 345 -22.31 -3.31 -20.73
CA ARG A 345 -23.18 -4.47 -20.45
C ARG A 345 -23.40 -4.69 -18.95
N TYR A 346 -22.40 -4.40 -18.13
CA TYR A 346 -22.46 -4.58 -16.68
C TYR A 346 -23.22 -3.41 -16.03
N GLN A 347 -22.99 -2.18 -16.50
CA GLN A 347 -23.79 -1.01 -16.07
C GLN A 347 -25.29 -1.26 -16.26
N ARG A 348 -25.70 -1.84 -17.41
CA ARG A 348 -27.11 -2.19 -17.67
C ARG A 348 -27.65 -3.30 -16.77
N MET A 349 -26.79 -4.16 -16.23
CA MET A 349 -27.19 -5.16 -15.24
C MET A 349 -27.41 -4.49 -13.88
N PHE A 350 -26.46 -3.67 -13.44
CA PHE A 350 -26.52 -2.97 -12.16
C PHE A 350 -27.67 -1.97 -12.07
N ALA A 351 -28.04 -1.32 -13.18
CA ALA A 351 -29.15 -0.36 -13.20
C ALA A 351 -30.54 -0.95 -12.85
N ARG A 352 -30.64 -2.27 -12.66
CA ARG A 352 -31.88 -2.98 -12.30
C ARG A 352 -32.08 -3.12 -10.80
N ASP A 353 -31.01 -2.91 -10.03
CA ASP A 353 -30.96 -3.20 -8.61
C ASP A 353 -30.62 -1.91 -7.84
N ASP A 354 -31.14 -1.77 -6.63
CA ASP A 354 -30.78 -0.70 -5.70
C ASP A 354 -29.65 -1.16 -4.76
N PHE A 355 -28.72 -0.25 -4.46
CA PHE A 355 -27.51 -0.56 -3.68
C PHE A 355 -27.40 0.30 -2.43
N ALA A 356 -26.88 -0.31 -1.35
CA ALA A 356 -26.24 0.41 -0.26
C ALA A 356 -24.73 0.11 -0.25
N VAL A 357 -23.91 1.07 0.16
CA VAL A 357 -22.47 0.90 0.32
C VAL A 357 -22.08 1.16 1.75
N SER A 358 -21.44 0.20 2.41
CA SER A 358 -20.87 0.35 3.74
C SER A 358 -19.34 0.37 3.67
N THR A 359 -18.72 1.42 4.20
CA THR A 359 -17.29 1.63 4.10
C THR A 359 -16.70 2.11 5.42
N GLN A 360 -15.54 1.54 5.74
CA GLN A 360 -14.64 2.05 6.79
C GLN A 360 -13.40 2.70 6.19
N GLY A 361 -13.29 2.70 4.86
CA GLY A 361 -12.27 3.47 4.17
C GLY A 361 -12.38 4.94 4.56
N PHE A 362 -11.25 5.62 4.70
CA PHE A 362 -11.25 7.03 5.08
C PHE A 362 -10.30 7.90 4.27
N PHE A 363 -9.33 7.34 3.52
CA PHE A 363 -8.44 8.13 2.68
C PHE A 363 -9.04 8.45 1.29
N PHE A 364 -9.71 7.46 0.69
CA PHE A 364 -10.11 7.49 -0.71
C PHE A 364 -11.63 7.41 -0.90
N THR A 365 -12.39 7.55 0.17
CA THR A 365 -13.82 7.24 0.19
C THR A 365 -14.63 8.05 -0.81
N PRO A 366 -14.45 9.38 -0.94
CA PRO A 366 -15.25 10.12 -1.90
C PRO A 366 -15.05 9.63 -3.33
N TYR A 367 -13.79 9.48 -3.74
CA TYR A 367 -13.42 9.02 -5.08
C TYR A 367 -13.83 7.56 -5.33
N LEU A 368 -13.73 6.70 -4.32
CA LEU A 368 -14.22 5.32 -4.41
C LEU A 368 -15.73 5.28 -4.68
N VAL A 369 -16.50 6.09 -3.96
CA VAL A 369 -17.95 6.16 -4.13
C VAL A 369 -18.33 6.82 -5.46
N SER A 370 -17.58 7.84 -5.91
CA SER A 370 -17.73 8.41 -7.25
C SER A 370 -17.52 7.35 -8.33
N MET A 371 -16.49 6.50 -8.24
CA MET A 371 -16.31 5.39 -9.19
C MET A 371 -17.49 4.40 -9.17
N TYR A 372 -18.08 4.11 -8.00
CA TYR A 372 -19.27 3.27 -7.94
C TYR A 372 -20.49 3.94 -8.59
N ALA A 373 -20.75 5.20 -8.28
CA ALA A 373 -21.93 5.92 -8.74
C ALA A 373 -21.84 6.34 -10.22
N GLN A 374 -20.67 6.79 -10.67
CA GLN A 374 -20.49 7.40 -12.00
C GLN A 374 -19.88 6.40 -13.00
N ASP A 375 -18.78 5.73 -12.66
CA ASP A 375 -18.13 4.79 -13.58
C ASP A 375 -18.91 3.48 -13.70
N LEU A 376 -19.30 2.86 -12.58
CA LEU A 376 -20.08 1.62 -12.59
C LEU A 376 -21.59 1.87 -12.73
N LYS A 377 -22.05 3.12 -12.54
CA LYS A 377 -23.47 3.50 -12.59
C LYS A 377 -24.34 2.69 -11.63
N LEU A 378 -23.84 2.41 -10.42
CA LEU A 378 -24.63 1.75 -9.39
C LEU A 378 -25.70 2.71 -8.86
N PRO A 379 -26.99 2.33 -8.84
CA PRO A 379 -28.03 3.10 -8.17
C PRO A 379 -27.89 3.03 -6.64
N ILE A 380 -27.00 3.86 -6.08
CA ILE A 380 -26.74 3.90 -4.64
C ILE A 380 -27.85 4.72 -3.95
N LYS A 381 -28.50 4.15 -2.94
CA LYS A 381 -29.49 4.84 -2.07
C LYS A 381 -28.88 5.33 -0.78
N HIS A 382 -28.03 4.50 -0.16
CA HIS A 382 -27.41 4.80 1.13
C HIS A 382 -25.90 4.56 1.09
N LEU A 383 -25.13 5.52 1.60
CA LEU A 383 -23.72 5.40 1.90
C LEU A 383 -23.52 5.39 3.41
N CYS A 384 -23.19 4.23 3.95
CA CYS A 384 -22.91 4.02 5.36
C CYS A 384 -21.41 4.19 5.64
N VAL A 385 -21.03 5.22 6.40
CA VAL A 385 -19.62 5.52 6.71
C VAL A 385 -19.35 5.24 8.19
N ASP A 386 -18.46 4.29 8.46
CA ASP A 386 -18.01 3.99 9.83
C ASP A 386 -16.63 4.62 10.10
N THR A 387 -16.63 5.52 11.08
CA THR A 387 -15.51 6.36 11.51
C THR A 387 -14.91 5.90 12.84
N GLN A 388 -15.46 4.87 13.51
CA GLN A 388 -15.01 4.45 14.84
C GLN A 388 -13.52 4.05 14.83
N LEU A 389 -13.07 3.48 13.72
CA LEU A 389 -11.67 3.14 13.49
C LEU A 389 -10.73 4.36 13.55
N LEU A 390 -11.17 5.54 13.12
CA LEU A 390 -10.37 6.77 13.16
C LEU A 390 -10.06 7.18 14.61
N LYS A 391 -11.00 6.99 15.53
CA LYS A 391 -10.77 7.22 16.97
C LYS A 391 -9.68 6.30 17.49
N GLY A 392 -9.69 5.04 17.06
CA GLY A 392 -8.64 4.07 17.35
C GLY A 392 -7.26 4.41 16.77
N LEU A 393 -7.18 5.34 15.81
CA LEU A 393 -5.94 5.86 15.24
C LEU A 393 -5.53 7.22 15.83
N ASN A 394 -6.17 7.64 16.94
CA ASN A 394 -5.93 8.93 17.59
C ASN A 394 -6.20 10.13 16.66
N ILE A 395 -7.18 9.99 15.76
CA ILE A 395 -7.73 11.10 14.98
C ILE A 395 -8.74 11.84 15.86
N SER A 396 -8.62 13.16 15.91
CA SER A 396 -9.49 14.03 16.71
C SER A 396 -10.92 14.08 16.15
N ASP A 397 -11.91 14.27 17.01
CA ASP A 397 -13.32 14.43 16.59
C ASP A 397 -13.46 15.60 15.61
N ARG A 398 -12.73 16.71 15.84
CA ARG A 398 -12.64 17.84 14.90
C ARG A 398 -12.22 17.42 13.49
N THR A 399 -11.23 16.53 13.35
CA THR A 399 -10.79 16.05 12.03
C THR A 399 -11.85 15.17 11.38
N ILE A 400 -12.50 14.32 12.16
CA ILE A 400 -13.58 13.46 11.67
C ILE A 400 -14.74 14.32 11.16
N GLU A 401 -15.13 15.37 11.89
CA GLU A 401 -16.15 16.32 11.46
C GLU A 401 -15.78 17.04 10.15
N ILE A 402 -14.53 17.51 10.01
CA ILE A 402 -14.03 18.13 8.78
C ILE A 402 -14.09 17.14 7.62
N MET A 403 -13.63 15.90 7.84
CA MET A 403 -13.70 14.85 6.82
C MET A 403 -15.12 14.61 6.35
N MET A 404 -16.07 14.43 7.28
CA MET A 404 -17.46 14.13 6.95
C MET A 404 -18.10 15.30 6.19
N LYS A 405 -17.91 16.54 6.67
CA LYS A 405 -18.38 17.73 5.98
C LYS A 405 -17.81 17.85 4.56
N ASN A 406 -16.49 17.68 4.40
CA ASN A 406 -15.84 17.82 3.09
C ASN A 406 -16.26 16.70 2.14
N MET A 407 -16.51 15.50 2.66
CA MET A 407 -17.02 14.36 1.90
C MET A 407 -18.45 14.62 1.39
N GLU A 408 -19.35 15.08 2.26
CA GLU A 408 -20.73 15.44 1.88
C GLU A 408 -20.76 16.57 0.84
N GLU A 409 -19.91 17.60 1.01
CA GLU A 409 -19.78 18.69 0.05
C GLU A 409 -19.26 18.21 -1.31
N ALA A 410 -18.29 17.29 -1.33
CA ALA A 410 -17.82 16.68 -2.58
C ALA A 410 -18.93 15.91 -3.29
N PHE A 411 -19.74 15.14 -2.56
CA PHE A 411 -20.87 14.39 -3.13
C PHE A 411 -21.97 15.30 -3.68
N LEU A 412 -22.28 16.40 -2.99
CA LEU A 412 -23.22 17.40 -3.48
C LEU A 412 -22.71 18.04 -4.79
N ASN A 413 -21.42 18.39 -4.86
CA ASN A 413 -20.81 18.98 -6.05
C ASN A 413 -20.78 18.02 -7.24
N TRP A 414 -20.68 16.71 -6.98
CA TRP A 414 -20.70 15.66 -8.00
C TRP A 414 -22.11 15.14 -8.33
N ASP A 415 -23.15 15.75 -7.74
CA ASP A 415 -24.56 15.39 -7.93
C ASP A 415 -24.86 13.91 -7.61
N LEU A 416 -24.25 13.39 -6.55
CA LEU A 416 -24.44 12.01 -6.11
C LEU A 416 -25.60 11.95 -5.09
N GLY A 417 -26.81 11.73 -5.59
CA GLY A 417 -28.07 11.81 -4.81
C GLY A 417 -28.37 10.67 -3.83
N PHE A 418 -27.38 10.19 -3.06
CA PHE A 418 -27.56 9.19 -2.00
C PHE A 418 -27.59 9.81 -0.60
N GLU A 419 -28.20 9.10 0.35
CA GLU A 419 -28.19 9.47 1.77
C GLU A 419 -26.90 8.98 2.45
N VAL A 420 -26.21 9.85 3.19
CA VAL A 420 -25.04 9.48 3.98
C VAL A 420 -25.47 9.17 5.41
N VAL A 421 -25.15 7.96 5.89
CA VAL A 421 -25.45 7.51 7.26
C VAL A 421 -24.14 7.25 8.00
N MET A 422 -23.87 8.04 9.04
CA MET A 422 -22.62 7.93 9.81
C MET A 422 -22.77 6.95 10.98
N ASN A 423 -21.81 6.03 11.11
CA ASN A 423 -21.73 5.04 12.20
C ASN A 423 -23.06 4.32 12.48
N PRO A 424 -23.73 3.75 11.46
CA PRO A 424 -25.06 3.18 11.63
C PRO A 424 -25.05 2.03 12.64
N THR A 425 -26.08 1.98 13.47
CA THR A 425 -26.37 0.88 14.38
C THR A 425 -26.73 -0.39 13.59
N LEU A 426 -26.73 -1.55 14.27
CA LEU A 426 -27.18 -2.81 13.66
C LEU A 426 -28.62 -2.72 13.15
N ASP A 427 -29.51 -2.06 13.90
CA ASP A 427 -30.91 -1.89 13.54
C ASP A 427 -31.08 -0.98 12.31
N GLU A 428 -30.37 0.15 12.26
CA GLU A 428 -30.34 1.03 11.09
C GLU A 428 -29.78 0.32 9.86
N MET A 429 -28.67 -0.42 10.00
CA MET A 429 -28.13 -1.21 8.89
C MET A 429 -29.09 -2.30 8.42
N SER A 430 -29.81 -2.93 9.35
CA SER A 430 -30.82 -3.95 9.03
C SER A 430 -31.98 -3.35 8.25
N GLU A 431 -32.41 -2.15 8.62
CA GLU A 431 -33.47 -1.45 7.90
C GLU A 431 -33.03 -0.97 6.52
N ILE A 432 -31.82 -0.41 6.40
CA ILE A 432 -31.22 -0.06 5.11
C ILE A 432 -31.14 -1.29 4.20
N ALA A 433 -30.66 -2.41 4.73
CA ALA A 433 -30.51 -3.65 3.96
C ALA A 433 -31.83 -4.26 3.48
N LYS A 434 -32.97 -3.98 4.12
CA LYS A 434 -34.30 -4.41 3.64
C LYS A 434 -34.82 -3.56 2.49
N ASN A 435 -34.32 -2.33 2.34
CA ASN A 435 -34.80 -1.34 1.37
C ASN A 435 -33.91 -1.26 0.11
N VAL A 436 -32.91 -2.13 -0.02
CA VAL A 436 -32.04 -2.24 -1.19
C VAL A 436 -31.87 -3.71 -1.59
N ASP A 437 -31.53 -3.97 -2.84
CA ASP A 437 -31.29 -5.34 -3.32
C ASP A 437 -29.93 -5.88 -2.87
N HIS A 438 -28.91 -5.01 -2.79
CA HIS A 438 -27.55 -5.41 -2.45
C HIS A 438 -26.86 -4.42 -1.51
N VAL A 439 -26.14 -4.95 -0.53
CA VAL A 439 -25.24 -4.17 0.34
C VAL A 439 -23.78 -4.49 -0.03
N LEU A 440 -23.08 -3.53 -0.61
CA LEU A 440 -21.63 -3.62 -0.84
C LEU A 440 -20.90 -3.20 0.42
N SER A 441 -19.85 -3.93 0.80
CA SER A 441 -19.16 -3.67 2.05
C SER A 441 -17.67 -3.99 1.97
N ASP A 442 -16.86 -3.20 2.67
CA ASP A 442 -15.41 -3.41 2.75
C ASP A 442 -14.90 -3.58 4.18
N ARG A 443 -13.70 -4.18 4.29
CA ARG A 443 -12.97 -4.51 5.50
C ARG A 443 -13.74 -5.44 6.44
N ILE A 444 -13.84 -5.05 7.71
CA ILE A 444 -14.24 -5.85 8.85
C ILE A 444 -15.75 -6.06 8.93
N THR A 445 -16.47 -5.29 8.12
CA THR A 445 -17.92 -5.13 8.16
C THR A 445 -18.65 -6.42 7.76
N PRO A 446 -18.37 -7.11 6.63
CA PRO A 446 -19.17 -8.28 6.24
C PRO A 446 -19.25 -9.39 7.31
N PRO A 447 -18.15 -9.85 7.95
CA PRO A 447 -18.23 -10.86 9.00
C PRO A 447 -18.96 -10.43 10.27
N LEU A 448 -18.98 -9.13 10.60
CA LEU A 448 -19.71 -8.60 11.77
C LEU A 448 -21.22 -8.65 11.57
N TYR A 449 -21.72 -8.30 10.38
CA TYR A 449 -23.15 -8.23 10.07
C TYR A 449 -23.73 -9.56 9.51
N GLU A 450 -22.87 -10.49 9.05
CA GLU A 450 -23.28 -11.84 8.67
C GLU A 450 -23.56 -12.76 9.88
N LYS A 451 -23.19 -12.33 11.10
CA LYS A 451 -23.51 -13.04 12.35
C LYS A 451 -25.03 -13.21 12.47
N GLY A 452 -25.51 -14.45 12.49
CA GLY A 452 -26.95 -14.77 12.54
C GLY A 452 -27.64 -14.96 11.18
N GLY A 453 -27.07 -14.39 10.10
CA GLY A 453 -27.69 -14.35 8.77
C GLY A 453 -28.67 -13.20 8.58
N GLU A 454 -28.51 -12.11 9.35
CA GLU A 454 -29.43 -10.97 9.39
C GLU A 454 -29.23 -10.02 8.21
N ILE A 455 -27.99 -9.75 7.80
CA ILE A 455 -27.69 -8.87 6.65
C ILE A 455 -26.71 -9.56 5.71
N GLY A 456 -27.14 -9.79 4.46
CA GLY A 456 -26.26 -10.34 3.41
C GLY A 456 -25.43 -9.24 2.76
N MET A 457 -24.12 -9.20 3.04
CA MET A 457 -23.21 -8.21 2.45
C MET A 457 -22.33 -8.82 1.34
N ILE A 458 -21.89 -7.98 0.42
CA ILE A 458 -20.93 -8.32 -0.64
C ILE A 458 -19.57 -7.78 -0.25
N ASP A 459 -18.67 -8.68 0.13
CA ASP A 459 -17.29 -8.30 0.43
C ASP A 459 -16.55 -7.87 -0.86
N ILE A 460 -16.26 -6.57 -0.95
CA ILE A 460 -15.48 -5.93 -2.03
C ILE A 460 -14.07 -5.51 -1.55
N SER A 461 -13.66 -5.90 -0.35
CA SER A 461 -12.39 -5.50 0.28
C SER A 461 -11.16 -5.83 -0.57
N THR A 462 -11.22 -6.98 -1.24
CA THR A 462 -10.10 -7.52 -2.02
C THR A 462 -10.09 -6.99 -3.44
N THR A 463 -11.26 -6.78 -4.04
CA THR A 463 -11.41 -6.44 -5.44
C THR A 463 -11.41 -4.94 -5.70
N ARG A 464 -11.73 -4.10 -4.70
CA ARG A 464 -11.63 -2.64 -4.84
C ARG A 464 -10.23 -2.13 -5.17
N TYR A 465 -9.18 -2.92 -4.92
CA TYR A 465 -7.81 -2.59 -5.34
C TYR A 465 -7.66 -2.45 -6.85
N LEU A 466 -8.58 -3.03 -7.64
CA LEU A 466 -8.64 -2.84 -9.08
C LEU A 466 -9.06 -1.42 -9.48
N LEU A 467 -9.78 -0.71 -8.60
CA LEU A 467 -10.25 0.66 -8.84
C LEU A 467 -9.16 1.69 -8.55
N PHE A 468 -8.15 1.35 -7.76
CA PHE A 468 -7.02 2.23 -7.44
C PHE A 468 -5.82 2.02 -8.38
N ARG A 469 -6.10 1.75 -9.66
CA ARG A 469 -5.15 1.46 -10.74
C ARG A 469 -5.08 2.64 -11.71
N THR A 470 -3.98 2.77 -12.44
CA THR A 470 -3.79 3.80 -13.49
C THR A 470 -4.09 3.30 -14.90
N GLY A 471 -4.81 2.18 -14.98
CA GLY A 471 -5.35 1.63 -16.22
C GLY A 471 -6.88 1.58 -16.18
N PHE A 472 -7.51 1.59 -17.34
CA PHE A 472 -8.97 1.47 -17.48
C PHE A 472 -9.43 0.02 -17.26
N SER A 473 -8.59 -0.97 -17.59
CA SER A 473 -8.93 -2.39 -17.51
C SER A 473 -9.34 -2.84 -16.11
N GLY A 474 -8.75 -2.27 -15.05
CA GLY A 474 -9.09 -2.58 -13.67
C GLY A 474 -10.55 -2.29 -13.34
N ILE A 475 -11.12 -1.21 -13.88
CA ILE A 475 -12.52 -0.82 -13.66
C ILE A 475 -13.46 -1.81 -14.36
N VAL A 476 -13.14 -2.16 -15.60
CA VAL A 476 -13.90 -3.16 -16.39
C VAL A 476 -13.90 -4.51 -15.69
N GLU A 477 -12.73 -4.93 -15.19
CA GLU A 477 -12.57 -6.20 -14.51
C GLU A 477 -13.28 -6.23 -13.15
N PHE A 478 -13.28 -5.11 -12.42
CA PHE A 478 -14.09 -4.97 -11.21
C PHE A 478 -15.57 -5.08 -11.52
N GLY A 479 -16.08 -4.40 -12.56
CA GLY A 479 -17.47 -4.51 -12.99
C GLY A 479 -17.85 -5.94 -13.36
N LYS A 480 -17.00 -6.64 -14.12
CA LYS A 480 -17.18 -8.06 -14.45
C LYS A 480 -17.24 -8.94 -13.20
N TYR A 481 -16.32 -8.73 -12.25
CA TYR A 481 -16.32 -9.47 -10.99
C TYR A 481 -17.62 -9.22 -10.21
N LEU A 482 -17.99 -7.95 -10.02
CA LEU A 482 -19.14 -7.57 -9.25
C LEU A 482 -20.41 -8.21 -9.83
N ALA A 483 -20.61 -8.15 -11.15
CA ALA A 483 -21.70 -8.85 -11.82
C ALA A 483 -21.68 -10.36 -11.56
N SER A 484 -20.49 -11.00 -11.61
CA SER A 484 -20.38 -12.44 -11.33
C SER A 484 -20.72 -12.82 -9.90
N VAL A 485 -20.55 -11.90 -8.94
CA VAL A 485 -20.84 -12.13 -7.50
C VAL A 485 -22.28 -11.79 -7.15
N LEU A 486 -22.85 -10.77 -7.80
CA LEU A 486 -24.25 -10.37 -7.63
C LEU A 486 -25.21 -11.44 -8.14
N TYR A 487 -24.99 -11.93 -9.36
CA TYR A 487 -25.96 -12.79 -10.05
C TYR A 487 -25.61 -14.29 -10.02
N ARG A 488 -24.66 -14.68 -9.17
CA ARG A 488 -24.38 -16.09 -8.87
C ARG A 488 -25.23 -16.56 -7.71
N GLU A 489 -25.74 -17.79 -7.79
CA GLU A 489 -26.42 -18.44 -6.67
C GLU A 489 -25.50 -18.51 -5.45
N ARG A 490 -25.89 -17.83 -4.37
CA ARG A 490 -25.11 -17.79 -3.13
C ARG A 490 -25.55 -18.91 -2.22
N THR A 491 -24.62 -19.81 -1.89
CA THR A 491 -24.80 -20.64 -0.71
C THR A 491 -24.78 -19.75 0.53
N LYS A 492 -25.89 -19.70 1.28
CA LYS A 492 -25.94 -19.12 2.64
C LYS A 492 -25.01 -19.93 3.53
N ARG A 493 -23.74 -19.50 3.64
CA ARG A 493 -22.77 -20.11 4.55
C ARG A 493 -22.78 -19.31 5.85
N LYS A 494 -22.79 -20.01 6.98
CA LYS A 494 -22.51 -19.42 8.29
C LYS A 494 -21.09 -19.80 8.65
N PRO A 495 -20.06 -19.06 8.16
CA PRO A 495 -18.68 -19.46 8.39
C PRO A 495 -18.40 -19.50 9.90
N ILE A 496 -17.57 -20.44 10.36
CA ILE A 496 -17.28 -20.60 11.79
C ILE A 496 -16.74 -19.31 12.41
N ILE A 497 -16.01 -18.52 11.59
CA ILE A 497 -15.48 -17.21 11.99
C ILE A 497 -16.61 -16.24 12.38
N ALA A 498 -17.75 -16.23 11.69
CA ALA A 498 -18.88 -15.35 12.01
C ALA A 498 -19.63 -15.75 13.31
N ARG A 499 -19.25 -16.84 13.98
CA ARG A 499 -19.81 -17.22 15.28
C ARG A 499 -19.09 -16.59 16.47
N PHE A 500 -17.90 -16.04 16.28
CA PHE A 500 -17.17 -15.41 17.35
C PHE A 500 -17.72 -14.01 17.63
N ASP A 501 -17.66 -13.61 18.91
CA ASP A 501 -17.92 -12.24 19.31
C ASP A 501 -16.67 -11.41 19.03
N TYR A 502 -16.73 -10.58 17.99
CA TYR A 502 -15.66 -9.65 17.64
C TYR A 502 -15.92 -8.26 18.21
N ASP A 503 -14.84 -7.55 18.51
CA ASP A 503 -14.91 -6.13 18.82
C ASP A 503 -15.30 -5.35 17.55
N THR A 504 -16.33 -4.52 17.65
CA THR A 504 -16.90 -3.77 16.52
C THR A 504 -15.95 -2.71 15.97
N THR A 505 -15.04 -2.18 16.79
CA THR A 505 -14.04 -1.18 16.40
C THR A 505 -12.70 -1.81 16.00
N TYR A 506 -12.34 -2.94 16.60
CA TYR A 506 -10.99 -3.53 16.53
C TYR A 506 -10.92 -4.93 15.91
N TYR A 507 -11.93 -5.37 15.13
CA TYR A 507 -11.88 -6.62 14.35
C TYR A 507 -10.53 -6.81 13.59
N PRO A 508 -9.97 -8.03 13.54
CA PRO A 508 -10.55 -9.31 13.99
C PRO A 508 -10.30 -9.64 15.47
N LEU A 509 -10.02 -8.66 16.32
CA LEU A 509 -9.92 -8.94 17.76
C LEU A 509 -11.28 -9.37 18.31
N LEU A 510 -11.26 -10.41 19.15
CA LEU A 510 -12.44 -10.86 19.87
C LEU A 510 -12.87 -9.77 20.87
N ALA A 511 -14.18 -9.65 21.08
CA ALA A 511 -14.79 -8.83 22.13
C ALA A 511 -14.60 -9.47 23.52
N ASP A 512 -13.37 -9.91 23.80
CA ASP A 512 -12.94 -10.51 25.04
C ASP A 512 -12.05 -9.49 25.78
N PRO A 513 -12.31 -9.20 27.07
CA PRO A 513 -11.52 -8.24 27.84
C PRO A 513 -10.01 -8.52 27.84
N MET A 514 -9.56 -9.77 27.77
CA MET A 514 -8.14 -10.13 27.68
C MET A 514 -7.56 -9.79 26.31
N CYS A 515 -8.30 -10.05 25.22
CA CYS A 515 -7.88 -9.65 23.87
C CYS A 515 -7.75 -8.13 23.76
N MET A 516 -8.66 -7.41 24.43
CA MET A 516 -8.70 -5.95 24.43
C MET A 516 -7.74 -5.31 25.43
N ALA A 517 -7.23 -6.02 26.44
CA ALA A 517 -6.38 -5.45 27.48
C ALA A 517 -5.10 -4.79 26.92
N SER A 518 -4.45 -5.42 25.94
CA SER A 518 -3.25 -4.86 25.29
C SER A 518 -3.56 -3.56 24.53
N ARG A 519 -4.72 -3.51 23.85
CA ARG A 519 -5.21 -2.31 23.17
C ARG A 519 -5.61 -1.24 24.16
N GLY A 520 -6.36 -1.59 25.21
CA GLY A 520 -6.72 -0.70 26.30
C GLY A 520 -5.49 -0.08 26.92
N MET A 521 -4.47 -0.87 27.27
CA MET A 521 -3.19 -0.37 27.77
C MET A 521 -2.49 0.55 26.76
N TRP A 522 -2.43 0.16 25.49
CA TRP A 522 -1.87 1.01 24.43
C TRP A 522 -2.60 2.36 24.37
N PHE A 523 -3.93 2.36 24.30
CA PHE A 523 -4.73 3.59 24.32
C PHE A 523 -4.49 4.38 25.59
N THR A 524 -4.64 3.80 26.77
CA THR A 524 -4.39 4.47 28.04
C THR A 524 -2.97 5.07 28.11
N MET A 525 -1.92 4.33 27.77
CA MET A 525 -0.55 4.84 27.87
C MET A 525 -0.21 5.88 26.79
N TRP A 526 -0.62 5.64 25.55
CA TRP A 526 -0.27 6.50 24.42
C TRP A 526 -1.26 7.64 24.18
N SER A 527 -2.54 7.50 24.56
CA SER A 527 -3.61 8.47 24.32
C SER A 527 -3.82 9.48 25.47
N MET A 528 -3.48 9.15 26.73
CA MET A 528 -3.75 9.96 27.96
C MET A 528 -3.11 11.38 28.06
N LYS A 529 -2.61 11.98 26.98
CA LYS A 529 -2.07 13.35 26.99
C LYS A 529 -2.84 14.38 26.14
N SER A 530 -3.87 13.99 25.38
CA SER A 530 -4.64 14.97 24.57
C SER A 530 -5.75 15.66 25.35
N GLU A 531 -6.52 14.95 26.18
CA GLU A 531 -7.68 15.54 26.88
C GLU A 531 -7.29 16.57 27.95
N LYS A 532 -6.10 16.46 28.55
CA LYS A 532 -5.66 17.41 29.59
C LYS A 532 -5.20 18.77 29.05
N LYS A 533 -4.91 18.91 27.75
CA LYS A 533 -4.46 20.19 27.19
C LYS A 533 -5.62 21.14 26.84
N GLU A 534 -6.76 20.64 26.39
CA GLU A 534 -7.93 21.49 26.11
C GLU A 534 -8.57 22.01 27.40
N ALA A 535 -8.57 21.21 28.48
CA ALA A 535 -9.04 21.64 29.79
C ALA A 535 -8.14 22.70 30.49
N GLN A 536 -6.89 22.89 30.03
CA GLN A 536 -5.95 23.84 30.64
C GLN A 536 -5.84 25.18 29.90
N ASN A 537 -6.30 25.27 28.65
CA ASN A 537 -6.28 26.51 27.87
C ASN A 537 -7.58 27.32 27.94
N GLY A 538 -8.63 26.80 28.59
CA GLY A 538 -9.87 27.55 28.87
C GLY A 538 -9.81 28.46 30.12
N ASN A 539 -8.64 28.62 30.76
CA ASN A 539 -8.49 29.36 32.02
C ASN A 539 -7.26 30.29 32.05
N ARG A 540 -6.98 30.97 30.93
CA ARG A 540 -6.13 32.18 30.92
C ARG A 540 -6.71 33.21 29.94
N CYS A 541 -7.32 34.24 30.52
CA CYS A 541 -7.84 35.52 30.00
C CYS A 541 -8.13 35.65 28.50
#